data_AF-A0A2J6WWB2-F1
#
_entry.id   AF-A0A2J6WWB2-F1
#
_cell.length_a   1.000
_cell.length_b   1.000
_cell.length_c   1.000
_cell.angle_alpha   90.00
_cell.angle_beta   90.00
_cell.angle_gamma   90.00
#
_symmetry.space_group_name_H-M   'P 1'
#
loop_
_entity.id
_entity.type
_entity.pdbx_description
1 polymer ?
#
loop_
_entity_poly.entity_id
_entity_poly.type
_entity_poly.pdbx_seq_one_letter_code
_entity_poly.pdbx_strand_id
1 'polypeptide(L)'
;MKKNGKEVAFLGAKALYKKEDLMQYITYCVSKGVSYFITTDGSTWEVYDTYKKADLENKKLISWDIEKEPLEEVIRKSLSLAKPIIYSPNQEPEIKEVPKSLFSSVKEGETEIKPTPVEKTKDFNQGKIKITIDNESPIYVDKHNEILYHTVEWLIKKGYITEKDLPIKVGERGKRYLINTDKKHQDGREFINYKRLSNGWYLLTNFSSIFIKNLAEYLMEKYGKGNKIVIEEIKG
;
A
#
# COMPACT_ATOMS: atom_id res chain seq x y z
N MET A 1 -13.74 19.65 8.21
CA MET A 1 -13.85 20.98 7.55
C MET A 1 -14.74 20.86 6.32
N LYS A 2 -15.64 21.83 6.13
CA LYS A 2 -16.52 21.90 4.97
C LYS A 2 -16.25 23.18 4.17
N LYS A 3 -16.36 23.10 2.85
CA LYS A 3 -16.30 24.25 1.94
C LYS A 3 -17.45 24.15 0.94
N ASN A 4 -18.26 25.20 0.84
CA ASN A 4 -19.44 25.24 -0.03
C ASN A 4 -20.37 24.02 0.16
N GLY A 5 -20.55 23.59 1.41
CA GLY A 5 -21.36 22.41 1.77
C GLY A 5 -20.68 21.05 1.57
N LYS A 6 -19.53 20.97 0.89
CA LYS A 6 -18.78 19.73 0.68
C LYS A 6 -17.72 19.50 1.77
N GLU A 7 -17.60 18.25 2.23
CA GLU A 7 -16.51 17.85 3.13
C GLU A 7 -15.19 17.81 2.36
N VAL A 8 -14.21 18.61 2.81
CA VAL A 8 -12.92 18.77 2.13
C VAL A 8 -11.75 18.25 2.94
N ALA A 9 -11.86 18.26 4.27
CA ALA A 9 -10.87 17.66 5.15
C ALA A 9 -11.50 17.05 6.40
N PHE A 10 -10.92 15.95 6.88
CA PHE A 10 -11.17 15.44 8.24
C PHE A 10 -9.99 15.75 9.16
N LEU A 11 -10.29 15.91 10.45
CA LEU A 11 -9.32 16.18 11.49
C LEU A 11 -9.30 15.00 12.46
N GLY A 12 -8.13 14.38 12.65
CA GLY A 12 -7.90 13.36 13.66
C GLY A 12 -7.01 13.89 14.78
N ALA A 13 -7.55 13.96 15.99
CA ALA A 13 -6.78 14.27 17.19
C ALA A 13 -6.17 12.97 17.75
N LYS A 14 -4.86 12.96 17.94
CA LYS A 14 -4.10 11.86 18.54
C LYS A 14 -3.82 12.16 20.01
N ALA A 15 -3.61 11.11 20.81
CA ALA A 15 -2.99 11.29 22.11
C ALA A 15 -1.54 11.77 21.95
N LEU A 16 -1.10 12.66 22.84
CA LEU A 16 0.25 13.23 22.86
C LEU A 16 1.31 12.12 22.76
N TYR A 17 2.23 12.24 21.79
CA TYR A 17 3.32 11.28 21.52
C TYR A 17 2.90 9.86 21.11
N LYS A 18 1.63 9.61 20.79
CA LYS A 18 1.16 8.30 20.34
C LYS A 18 1.21 8.18 18.83
N LYS A 19 1.87 7.13 18.33
CA LYS A 19 1.80 6.75 16.91
C LYS A 19 0.48 6.04 16.65
N GLU A 20 -0.34 6.62 15.78
CA GLU A 20 -1.59 6.03 15.30
C GLU A 20 -1.45 5.57 13.85
N ASP A 21 -2.30 4.62 13.44
CA ASP A 21 -2.37 4.16 12.05
C ASP A 21 -3.04 5.22 11.17
N LEU A 22 -2.21 6.14 10.66
CA LEU A 22 -2.62 7.21 9.76
C LEU A 22 -3.25 6.70 8.46
N MET A 23 -2.91 5.49 8.03
CA MET A 23 -3.46 4.92 6.80
C MET A 23 -4.92 4.52 6.96
N GLN A 24 -5.36 4.12 8.16
CA GLN A 24 -6.77 3.87 8.43
C GLN A 24 -7.60 5.14 8.24
N TYR A 25 -7.15 6.27 8.78
CA TYR A 25 -7.85 7.55 8.64
C TYR A 25 -7.84 8.07 7.20
N ILE A 26 -6.71 7.94 6.49
CA ILE A 26 -6.63 8.30 5.08
C ILE A 26 -7.58 7.45 4.24
N THR A 27 -7.64 6.14 4.49
CA THR A 27 -8.58 5.22 3.82
C THR A 27 -10.02 5.64 4.07
N TYR A 28 -10.36 6.01 5.31
CA TYR A 28 -11.67 6.55 5.64
C TYR A 28 -11.98 7.85 4.89
N CYS A 29 -11.03 8.78 4.79
CA CYS A 29 -11.21 10.02 4.03
C CYS A 29 -11.50 9.74 2.54
N VAL A 30 -10.72 8.83 1.92
CA VAL A 30 -10.95 8.42 0.52
C VAL A 30 -12.35 7.84 0.34
N SER A 31 -12.81 7.00 1.27
CA SER A 31 -14.15 6.39 1.24
C SER A 31 -15.29 7.41 1.31
N LYS A 32 -15.03 8.59 1.91
CA LYS A 32 -15.99 9.68 2.07
C LYS A 32 -15.85 10.77 0.99
N GLY A 33 -14.95 10.60 0.02
CA GLY A 33 -14.74 11.63 -1.01
C GLY A 33 -13.94 12.84 -0.50
N VAL A 34 -13.19 12.68 0.59
CA VAL A 34 -12.50 13.77 1.29
C VAL A 34 -11.03 13.81 0.90
N SER A 35 -10.59 14.96 0.39
CA SER A 35 -9.27 15.15 -0.23
C SER A 35 -8.12 15.30 0.74
N TYR A 36 -8.39 15.78 1.95
CA TYR A 36 -7.34 16.06 2.92
C TYR A 36 -7.60 15.38 4.25
N PHE A 37 -6.54 14.88 4.85
CA PHE A 37 -6.55 14.43 6.23
C PHE A 37 -5.59 15.28 7.04
N ILE A 38 -6.08 15.87 8.12
CA ILE A 38 -5.30 16.67 9.05
C ILE A 38 -5.21 15.87 10.34
N THR A 39 -4.01 15.80 10.91
CA THR A 39 -3.80 15.15 12.20
C THR A 39 -2.96 16.01 13.11
N THR A 40 -3.25 15.93 14.40
CA THR A 40 -2.52 16.69 15.41
C THR A 40 -2.55 15.98 16.76
N ASP A 41 -1.51 16.19 17.55
CA ASP A 41 -1.47 15.84 18.98
C ASP A 41 -1.56 17.08 19.90
N GLY A 42 -1.86 18.26 19.33
CA GLY A 42 -1.88 19.54 20.02
C GLY A 42 -0.64 20.39 19.71
N SER A 43 0.55 19.78 19.68
CA SER A 43 1.81 20.47 19.43
C SER A 43 2.26 20.32 17.98
N THR A 44 2.19 19.11 17.43
CA THR A 44 2.53 18.81 16.03
C THR A 44 1.27 18.72 15.19
N TRP A 45 1.33 19.28 13.99
CA TRP A 45 0.26 19.24 13.00
C TRP A 45 0.80 18.73 11.66
N GLU A 46 0.06 17.83 11.02
CA GLU A 46 0.42 17.24 9.74
C GLU A 46 -0.81 17.19 8.83
N VAL A 47 -0.60 17.47 7.55
CA VAL A 47 -1.66 17.53 6.54
C VAL A 47 -1.28 16.62 5.39
N TYR A 48 -2.20 15.74 5.01
CA TYR A 48 -1.99 14.71 4.00
C TYR A 48 -2.97 14.87 2.84
N ASP A 49 -2.46 14.64 1.63
CA ASP A 49 -3.27 14.38 0.45
C ASP A 49 -3.72 12.92 0.45
N THR A 50 -5.03 12.70 0.53
CA THR A 50 -5.60 11.37 0.65
C THR A 50 -5.55 10.60 -0.67
N TYR A 51 -5.56 11.30 -1.81
CA TYR A 51 -5.60 10.74 -3.16
C TYR A 51 -4.24 10.61 -3.82
N LYS A 52 -3.21 11.33 -3.34
CA LYS A 52 -1.84 11.21 -3.85
C LYS A 52 -1.35 9.76 -3.75
N LYS A 53 -1.00 9.14 -4.89
CA LYS A 53 -0.54 7.75 -4.96
C LYS A 53 0.94 7.65 -4.58
N ALA A 54 1.23 7.82 -3.30
CA ALA A 54 2.57 7.67 -2.74
C ALA A 54 2.48 7.04 -1.35
N ASP A 55 3.63 6.71 -0.76
CA ASP A 55 3.70 6.34 0.65
C ASP A 55 3.22 7.49 1.55
N LEU A 56 3.02 7.18 2.84
CA LEU A 56 2.48 8.13 3.81
C LEU A 56 3.34 9.40 3.91
N GLU A 57 4.66 9.25 3.86
CA GLU A 57 5.60 10.37 3.96
C GLU A 57 5.48 11.32 2.76
N ASN A 58 5.38 10.78 1.55
CA ASN A 58 5.19 11.59 0.34
C ASN A 58 3.75 12.10 0.17
N LYS A 59 2.77 11.53 0.87
CA LYS A 59 1.40 12.07 0.95
C LYS A 59 1.32 13.33 1.82
N LYS A 60 2.29 13.56 2.71
CA LYS A 60 2.33 14.75 3.57
C LYS A 60 2.59 16.00 2.72
N LEU A 61 1.70 16.96 2.83
CA LEU A 61 1.76 18.24 2.11
C LEU A 61 2.50 19.29 2.91
N ILE A 62 2.17 19.38 4.20
CA ILE A 62 2.73 20.38 5.11
C ILE A 62 2.63 19.87 6.54
N SER A 63 3.61 20.24 7.36
CA SER A 63 3.60 20.01 8.80
C SER A 63 4.26 21.16 9.53
N TRP A 64 3.83 21.36 10.77
CA TRP A 64 4.47 22.28 11.70
C TRP A 64 4.39 21.79 13.14
N ASP A 65 5.35 22.21 13.94
CA ASP A 65 5.38 22.00 15.39
C ASP A 65 5.34 23.37 16.08
N ILE A 66 4.31 23.61 16.88
CA ILE A 66 4.05 24.90 17.54
C ILE A 66 5.13 25.23 18.57
N GLU A 67 5.75 24.21 19.18
CA GLU A 67 6.76 24.38 20.24
C GLU A 67 8.18 24.50 19.68
N LYS A 68 8.44 23.92 18.50
CA LYS A 68 9.79 23.84 17.92
C LYS A 68 10.05 24.83 16.78
N GLU A 69 9.00 25.37 16.14
CA GLU A 69 9.15 26.29 15.01
C GLU A 69 8.89 27.75 15.41
N PRO A 70 9.51 28.73 14.71
CA PRO A 70 9.19 30.14 14.89
C PRO A 70 7.70 30.44 14.67
N LEU A 71 7.15 31.36 15.47
CA LEU A 71 5.72 31.70 15.45
C LEU A 71 5.25 32.14 14.06
N GLU A 72 6.07 32.90 13.35
CA GLU A 72 5.78 33.40 12.00
C GLU A 72 5.60 32.23 11.01
N GLU A 73 6.40 31.18 11.13
CA GLU A 73 6.32 29.98 10.29
C GLU A 73 5.09 29.14 10.63
N VAL A 74 4.81 28.96 11.93
CA VAL A 74 3.59 28.28 12.40
C VAL A 74 2.33 28.99 11.87
N ILE A 75 2.28 30.32 11.98
CA ILE A 75 1.16 31.13 11.47
C ILE A 75 1.08 31.01 9.93
N ARG A 76 2.21 31.15 9.22
CA ARG A 76 2.24 31.05 7.75
C ARG A 76 1.73 29.69 7.25
N LYS A 77 2.20 28.60 7.85
CA LYS A 77 1.82 27.22 7.49
C LYS A 77 0.38 26.91 7.88
N SER A 78 -0.07 27.28 9.08
CA SER A 78 -1.46 27.06 9.51
C SER A 78 -2.46 27.88 8.68
N LEU A 79 -2.16 29.15 8.38
CA LEU A 79 -3.00 29.99 7.52
C LEU A 79 -3.05 29.50 6.07
N SER A 80 -2.06 28.72 5.61
CA SER A 80 -2.11 28.09 4.29
C SER A 80 -3.30 27.13 4.13
N LEU A 81 -3.84 26.61 5.23
CA LEU A 81 -5.06 25.79 5.23
C LEU A 81 -6.34 26.59 4.93
N ALA A 82 -6.35 27.88 5.22
CA ALA A 82 -7.47 28.76 4.90
C ALA A 82 -7.46 29.18 3.42
N LYS A 83 -6.30 29.11 2.75
CA LYS A 83 -6.25 29.24 1.29
C LYS A 83 -6.91 28.01 0.67
N PRO A 84 -7.55 28.13 -0.52
CA PRO A 84 -8.05 26.97 -1.23
C PRO A 84 -6.90 25.99 -1.45
N ILE A 85 -6.79 24.97 -0.60
CA ILE A 85 -5.99 23.78 -0.87
C ILE A 85 -6.56 23.27 -2.20
N ILE A 86 -5.75 23.38 -3.24
CA ILE A 86 -6.18 23.42 -4.64
C ILE A 86 -6.78 22.05 -5.00
N TYR A 87 -8.10 21.97 -4.94
CA TYR A 87 -8.88 20.92 -5.58
C TYR A 87 -9.52 21.52 -6.84
N SER A 88 -9.04 21.07 -8.00
CA SER A 88 -9.79 21.15 -9.25
C SER A 88 -10.66 19.91 -9.34
N PRO A 89 -12.01 20.04 -9.44
CA PRO A 89 -12.92 18.89 -9.51
C PRO A 89 -12.70 17.93 -10.68
N ASN A 90 -11.93 18.35 -11.70
CA ASN A 90 -11.77 17.68 -12.99
C ASN A 90 -10.31 17.34 -13.34
N GLN A 91 -9.44 17.00 -12.37
CA GLN A 91 -8.22 16.27 -12.75
C GLN A 91 -8.60 14.81 -13.09
N GLU A 92 -9.10 14.59 -14.30
CA GLU A 92 -8.80 13.34 -14.98
C GLU A 92 -7.27 13.19 -15.00
N PRO A 93 -6.72 11.99 -14.75
CA PRO A 93 -5.29 11.79 -14.89
C PRO A 93 -4.94 12.07 -16.36
N GLU A 94 -4.30 13.20 -16.63
CA GLU A 94 -3.58 13.38 -17.89
C GLU A 94 -2.49 12.31 -17.92
N ILE A 95 -2.77 11.20 -18.61
CA ILE A 95 -1.74 10.28 -19.05
C ILE A 95 -0.96 11.07 -20.11
N LYS A 96 0.06 11.82 -19.69
CA LYS A 96 1.09 12.26 -20.62
C LYS A 96 1.78 10.98 -21.09
N GLU A 97 1.58 10.64 -22.36
CA GLU A 97 2.30 9.55 -23.00
C GLU A 97 3.78 9.70 -22.67
N VAL A 98 4.34 8.65 -22.06
CA VAL A 98 5.77 8.58 -21.78
C VAL A 98 6.49 8.76 -23.11
N PRO A 99 7.42 9.73 -23.25
CA PRO A 99 8.18 9.89 -24.48
C PRO A 99 8.82 8.56 -24.86
N LYS A 100 8.53 8.05 -26.06
CA LYS A 100 9.16 6.83 -26.61
C LYS A 100 10.70 6.93 -26.68
N SER A 101 11.27 8.12 -26.50
CA SER A 101 12.71 8.33 -26.31
C SER A 101 13.27 7.75 -25.00
N LEU A 102 12.42 7.39 -24.03
CA LEU A 102 12.83 6.60 -22.86
C LEU A 102 12.99 5.10 -23.17
N PHE A 103 12.56 4.65 -24.35
CA PHE A 103 12.61 3.25 -24.79
C PHE A 103 13.16 3.11 -26.22
N SER A 104 14.39 3.56 -26.44
CA SER A 104 15.28 3.11 -27.51
C SER A 104 16.69 3.58 -27.11
N SER A 105 17.70 2.75 -26.94
CA SER A 105 18.07 1.55 -27.69
C SER A 105 18.98 0.66 -26.83
N VAL A 106 18.61 -0.59 -26.61
CA VAL A 106 19.58 -1.63 -26.24
C VAL A 106 20.36 -1.95 -27.51
N LYS A 107 21.61 -1.48 -27.57
CA LYS A 107 22.65 -2.19 -28.33
C LYS A 107 23.47 -2.97 -27.33
N GLU A 108 23.58 -4.27 -27.61
CA GLU A 108 24.50 -5.19 -26.95
C GLU A 108 25.93 -4.64 -27.01
N GLY A 109 26.62 -4.71 -25.88
CA GLY A 109 28.00 -4.27 -25.73
C GLY A 109 28.40 -4.36 -24.27
N GLU A 110 29.12 -5.42 -23.94
CA GLU A 110 29.76 -5.64 -22.64
C GLU A 110 30.62 -4.43 -22.25
N THR A 111 30.44 -3.90 -21.05
CA THR A 111 31.52 -3.24 -20.29
C THR A 111 31.12 -3.11 -18.82
N GLU A 112 32.03 -3.59 -17.96
CA GLU A 112 31.93 -3.60 -16.50
C GLU A 112 31.56 -2.22 -15.93
N ILE A 113 30.55 -2.18 -15.05
CA ILE A 113 30.32 -1.05 -14.14
C ILE A 113 30.45 -1.57 -12.71
N LYS A 114 31.49 -1.06 -12.04
CA LYS A 114 31.86 -1.34 -10.64
C LYS A 114 30.73 -1.01 -9.66
N PRO A 115 30.60 -1.76 -8.55
CA PRO A 115 29.63 -1.46 -7.51
C PRO A 115 30.04 -0.20 -6.74
N THR A 116 29.12 0.74 -6.55
CA THR A 116 29.24 1.82 -5.56
C THR A 116 27.94 1.89 -4.75
N PRO A 117 27.98 2.32 -3.49
CA PRO A 117 27.88 1.41 -2.35
C PRO A 117 26.47 1.34 -1.80
N VAL A 118 26.08 0.13 -1.40
CA VAL A 118 24.96 -0.11 -0.49
C VAL A 118 25.24 0.64 0.80
N GLU A 119 24.55 1.76 1.04
CA GLU A 119 24.47 2.35 2.36
C GLU A 119 23.76 1.36 3.29
N LYS A 120 24.57 0.67 4.08
CA LYS A 120 24.14 -0.09 5.23
C LYS A 120 23.55 0.88 6.25
N THR A 121 22.35 0.52 6.71
CA THR A 121 21.88 0.45 8.11
C THR A 121 20.53 1.12 8.32
N LYS A 122 19.49 0.28 8.42
CA LYS A 122 18.73 0.10 9.65
C LYS A 122 17.92 -1.19 9.54
N ASP A 123 18.29 -2.17 10.37
CA ASP A 123 17.56 -3.42 10.55
C ASP A 123 16.11 -3.13 10.95
N PHE A 124 15.16 -3.38 10.06
CA PHE A 124 13.74 -3.50 10.39
C PHE A 124 13.37 -4.98 10.59
N ASN A 125 14.08 -5.65 11.50
CA ASN A 125 13.68 -6.98 12.01
C ASN A 125 12.58 -6.83 13.06
N GLN A 126 11.42 -6.26 12.70
CA GLN A 126 10.32 -6.03 13.64
C GLN A 126 8.97 -6.63 13.22
N GLY A 127 8.93 -7.46 12.17
CA GLY A 127 7.73 -8.26 11.88
C GLY A 127 7.67 -9.50 12.77
N LYS A 128 6.49 -9.83 13.29
CA LYS A 128 6.26 -11.07 14.07
C LYS A 128 6.32 -12.34 13.23
N ILE A 129 6.25 -12.21 11.91
CA ILE A 129 6.23 -13.32 10.97
C ILE A 129 7.29 -13.05 9.90
N LYS A 130 8.16 -14.02 9.66
CA LYS A 130 9.16 -13.99 8.60
C LYS A 130 8.73 -14.92 7.47
N ILE A 131 8.77 -14.41 6.25
CA ILE A 131 8.41 -15.13 5.02
C ILE A 131 9.65 -15.16 4.14
N THR A 132 10.05 -16.34 3.71
CA THR A 132 11.12 -16.53 2.72
C THR A 132 10.52 -17.24 1.51
N ILE A 133 10.66 -16.65 0.33
CA ILE A 133 10.16 -17.23 -0.92
C ILE A 133 11.33 -17.51 -1.86
N ASP A 134 11.51 -18.75 -2.30
CA ASP A 134 12.52 -19.22 -3.24
C ASP A 134 13.96 -18.80 -2.89
N ASN A 135 14.29 -18.80 -1.59
CA ASN A 135 15.57 -18.34 -1.04
C ASN A 135 15.89 -16.85 -1.34
N GLU A 136 14.90 -16.04 -1.72
CA GLU A 136 15.03 -14.59 -1.78
C GLU A 136 15.13 -13.98 -0.38
N SER A 137 15.47 -12.69 -0.31
CA SER A 137 15.56 -11.95 0.95
C SER A 137 14.28 -12.10 1.79
N PRO A 138 14.39 -12.39 3.10
CA PRO A 138 13.23 -12.59 3.94
C PRO A 138 12.40 -11.31 4.07
N ILE A 139 11.09 -11.48 4.06
CA ILE A 139 10.09 -10.42 4.26
C ILE A 139 9.52 -10.57 5.66
N TYR A 140 9.56 -9.51 6.45
CA TYR A 140 9.00 -9.47 7.79
C TYR A 140 7.64 -8.78 7.76
N VAL A 141 6.62 -9.43 8.32
CA VAL A 141 5.24 -8.94 8.35
C VAL A 141 4.64 -9.07 9.74
N ASP A 142 3.69 -8.20 10.06
CA ASP A 142 3.04 -8.17 11.37
C ASP A 142 1.71 -8.94 11.41
N LYS A 143 1.06 -9.09 10.25
CA LYS A 143 -0.27 -9.68 10.12
C LYS A 143 -0.23 -10.89 9.21
N HIS A 144 -0.92 -11.97 9.58
CA HIS A 144 -0.98 -13.16 8.73
C HIS A 144 -1.54 -12.87 7.34
N ASN A 145 -2.47 -11.92 7.19
CA ASN A 145 -3.03 -11.58 5.87
C ASN A 145 -2.03 -10.96 4.89
N GLU A 146 -0.87 -10.50 5.38
CA GLU A 146 0.24 -10.04 4.54
C GLU A 146 1.02 -11.20 3.93
N ILE A 147 1.02 -12.39 4.55
CA ILE A 147 1.64 -13.59 3.98
C ILE A 147 1.06 -13.84 2.57
N LEU A 148 -0.26 -13.99 2.50
CA LEU A 148 -0.95 -14.26 1.24
C LEU A 148 -0.72 -13.17 0.20
N TYR A 149 -0.68 -11.90 0.63
CA TYR A 149 -0.41 -10.77 -0.26
C TYR A 149 0.98 -10.87 -0.88
N HIS A 150 2.02 -11.05 -0.07
CA HIS A 150 3.40 -11.15 -0.56
C HIS A 150 3.64 -12.40 -1.40
N THR A 151 3.01 -13.52 -1.07
CA THR A 151 3.05 -14.74 -1.91
C THR A 151 2.46 -14.48 -3.30
N VAL A 152 1.28 -13.85 -3.38
CA VAL A 152 0.62 -13.57 -4.65
C VAL A 152 1.39 -12.55 -5.47
N GLU A 153 1.90 -11.48 -4.85
CA GLU A 153 2.77 -10.51 -5.50
C GLU A 153 4.01 -11.17 -6.12
N TRP A 154 4.66 -12.07 -5.37
CA TRP A 154 5.82 -12.80 -5.88
C TRP A 154 5.47 -13.67 -7.09
N LEU A 155 4.35 -14.40 -7.03
CA LEU A 155 3.88 -15.25 -8.13
C LEU A 155 3.56 -14.42 -9.39
N ILE A 156 2.97 -13.24 -9.24
CA ILE A 156 2.69 -12.31 -10.35
C ILE A 156 3.98 -11.74 -10.92
N LYS A 157 4.89 -11.25 -10.05
CA LYS A 157 6.17 -10.67 -10.46
C LYS A 157 7.03 -11.64 -11.26
N LYS A 158 6.97 -12.93 -10.94
CA LYS A 158 7.68 -14.00 -11.67
C LYS A 158 6.91 -14.51 -12.89
N GLY A 159 5.70 -14.01 -13.14
CA GLY A 159 4.86 -14.41 -14.28
C GLY A 159 4.21 -15.78 -14.13
N TYR A 160 4.14 -16.33 -12.93
CA TYR A 160 3.48 -17.62 -12.68
C TYR A 160 1.95 -17.51 -12.69
N ILE A 161 1.41 -16.41 -12.14
CA ILE A 161 -0.02 -16.10 -12.29
C ILE A 161 -0.18 -15.10 -13.42
N THR A 162 -1.00 -15.46 -14.40
CA THR A 162 -1.36 -14.61 -15.53
C THR A 162 -2.87 -14.37 -15.56
N GLU A 163 -3.33 -13.49 -16.45
CA GLU A 163 -4.76 -13.22 -16.60
C GLU A 163 -5.57 -14.48 -16.98
N LYS A 164 -4.95 -15.44 -17.67
CA LYS A 164 -5.57 -16.72 -18.06
C LYS A 164 -5.94 -17.60 -16.87
N ASP A 165 -5.32 -17.36 -15.72
CA ASP A 165 -5.57 -18.10 -14.49
C ASP A 165 -6.77 -17.56 -13.69
N LEU A 166 -7.28 -16.39 -14.06
CA LEU A 166 -8.35 -15.71 -13.35
C LEU A 166 -9.74 -16.18 -13.84
N PRO A 167 -10.74 -16.22 -12.94
CA PRO A 167 -10.66 -15.97 -11.50
C PRO A 167 -10.08 -17.18 -10.74
N ILE A 168 -9.17 -16.91 -9.80
CA ILE A 168 -8.66 -17.95 -8.90
C ILE A 168 -9.64 -18.11 -7.74
N LYS A 169 -10.12 -19.34 -7.51
CA LYS A 169 -11.09 -19.66 -6.47
C LYS A 169 -10.44 -19.99 -5.13
N VAL A 170 -11.20 -19.79 -4.05
CA VAL A 170 -10.87 -20.29 -2.71
C VAL A 170 -11.23 -21.78 -2.65
N GLY A 171 -10.27 -22.63 -3.00
CA GLY A 171 -10.47 -24.08 -3.13
C GLY A 171 -11.27 -24.47 -4.39
N GLU A 172 -11.36 -25.77 -4.66
CA GLU A 172 -11.93 -26.29 -5.93
C GLU A 172 -13.45 -26.16 -6.04
N ARG A 173 -14.16 -26.30 -4.91
CA ARG A 173 -15.64 -26.33 -4.86
C ARG A 173 -16.28 -25.00 -4.43
N GLY A 174 -15.48 -23.98 -4.15
CA GLY A 174 -15.95 -22.68 -3.64
C GLY A 174 -16.53 -21.77 -4.72
N LYS A 175 -17.55 -20.99 -4.37
CA LYS A 175 -18.07 -19.85 -5.19
C LYS A 175 -17.32 -18.53 -4.93
N ARG A 176 -16.41 -18.53 -3.95
CA ARG A 176 -15.62 -17.35 -3.57
C ARG A 176 -14.35 -17.30 -4.40
N TYR A 177 -14.08 -16.14 -4.96
CA TYR A 177 -12.83 -15.84 -5.64
C TYR A 177 -11.79 -15.33 -4.64
N LEU A 178 -10.60 -15.88 -4.74
CA LEU A 178 -9.40 -15.48 -4.02
C LEU A 178 -8.73 -14.31 -4.76
N ILE A 179 -8.52 -14.46 -6.07
CA ILE A 179 -7.94 -13.43 -6.93
C ILE A 179 -8.86 -13.23 -8.13
N ASN A 180 -9.19 -11.98 -8.43
CA ASN A 180 -9.98 -11.63 -9.59
C ASN A 180 -9.61 -10.24 -10.12
N THR A 181 -9.92 -9.97 -11.39
CA THR A 181 -9.75 -8.65 -12.02
C THR A 181 -10.70 -7.62 -11.42
N ASP A 182 -11.88 -8.07 -10.95
CA ASP A 182 -12.87 -7.26 -10.24
C ASP A 182 -13.03 -7.69 -8.79
N LYS A 183 -13.39 -6.76 -7.91
CA LYS A 183 -13.70 -7.01 -6.49
C LYS A 183 -15.01 -7.78 -6.25
N LYS A 184 -15.45 -8.64 -7.18
CA LYS A 184 -16.72 -9.40 -7.11
C LYS A 184 -16.49 -10.90 -7.20
N HIS A 185 -17.30 -11.66 -6.48
CA HIS A 185 -17.38 -13.13 -6.52
C HIS A 185 -18.31 -13.62 -7.63
N GLN A 186 -18.35 -14.95 -7.84
CA GLN A 186 -19.23 -15.58 -8.83
C GLN A 186 -20.72 -15.28 -8.60
N ASP A 187 -21.11 -15.07 -7.35
CA ASP A 187 -22.48 -14.75 -6.95
C ASP A 187 -22.79 -13.23 -6.96
N GLY A 188 -21.88 -12.41 -7.48
CA GLY A 188 -22.03 -10.97 -7.59
C GLY A 188 -21.73 -10.20 -6.30
N ARG A 189 -21.49 -10.88 -5.17
CA ARG A 189 -21.11 -10.21 -3.91
C ARG A 189 -19.72 -9.60 -4.03
N GLU A 190 -19.55 -8.40 -3.47
CA GLU A 190 -18.25 -7.75 -3.41
C GLU A 190 -17.33 -8.40 -2.36
N PHE A 191 -16.02 -8.26 -2.56
CA PHE A 191 -15.03 -8.68 -1.57
C PHE A 191 -15.15 -7.78 -0.34
N ILE A 192 -15.40 -8.38 0.84
CA ILE A 192 -15.62 -7.63 2.09
C ILE A 192 -14.30 -7.02 2.58
N ASN A 193 -13.21 -7.80 2.61
CA ASN A 193 -11.86 -7.30 2.88
C ASN A 193 -10.93 -7.79 1.78
N TYR A 194 -10.35 -6.87 1.03
CA TYR A 194 -9.44 -7.17 -0.07
C TYR A 194 -8.19 -6.30 -0.03
N LYS A 195 -7.13 -6.78 -0.67
CA LYS A 195 -5.96 -5.99 -1.05
C LYS A 195 -5.90 -5.88 -2.56
N ARG A 196 -5.47 -4.73 -3.06
CA ARG A 196 -5.18 -4.55 -4.49
C ARG A 196 -3.74 -4.95 -4.74
N LEU A 197 -3.52 -5.73 -5.79
CA LEU A 197 -2.22 -6.21 -6.23
C LEU A 197 -1.55 -5.18 -7.16
N SER A 198 -0.24 -5.26 -7.31
CA SER A 198 0.59 -4.33 -8.10
C SER A 198 0.18 -4.26 -9.58
N ASN A 199 -0.34 -5.36 -10.13
CA ASN A 199 -0.87 -5.45 -11.49
C ASN A 199 -2.34 -5.03 -11.64
N GLY A 200 -2.96 -4.54 -10.56
CA GLY A 200 -4.31 -3.99 -10.57
C GLY A 200 -5.43 -4.97 -10.20
N TRP A 201 -5.14 -6.25 -10.02
CA TRP A 201 -6.11 -7.27 -9.57
C TRP A 201 -6.44 -7.15 -8.07
N TYR A 202 -7.46 -7.88 -7.64
CA TYR A 202 -7.95 -7.88 -6.25
C TYR A 202 -7.75 -9.23 -5.59
N LEU A 203 -7.17 -9.23 -4.39
CA LEU A 203 -6.95 -10.38 -3.53
C LEU A 203 -7.88 -10.30 -2.31
N LEU A 204 -8.67 -11.34 -2.08
CA LEU A 204 -9.48 -11.47 -0.85
C LEU A 204 -8.56 -11.81 0.33
N THR A 205 -8.68 -11.07 1.44
CA THR A 205 -7.80 -11.21 2.62
C THR A 205 -8.55 -11.53 3.92
N ASN A 206 -9.88 -11.73 3.85
CA ASN A 206 -10.73 -12.00 5.01
C ASN A 206 -10.70 -13.48 5.46
N PHE A 207 -9.59 -13.95 5.99
CA PHE A 207 -9.40 -15.35 6.38
C PHE A 207 -8.69 -15.48 7.73
N SER A 208 -8.85 -16.63 8.39
CA SER A 208 -8.10 -16.94 9.61
C SER A 208 -6.61 -17.15 9.30
N SER A 209 -5.74 -16.94 10.29
CA SER A 209 -4.28 -17.08 10.14
C SER A 209 -3.86 -18.45 9.59
N ILE A 210 -4.49 -19.53 10.05
CA ILE A 210 -4.23 -20.90 9.57
C ILE A 210 -4.65 -21.02 8.09
N PHE A 211 -5.85 -20.53 7.76
CA PHE A 211 -6.35 -20.63 6.39
C PHE A 211 -5.54 -19.79 5.40
N ILE A 212 -4.98 -18.67 5.85
CA ILE A 212 -4.06 -17.84 5.05
C ILE A 212 -2.78 -18.61 4.71
N LYS A 213 -2.17 -19.30 5.67
CA LYS A 213 -0.98 -20.13 5.43
C LYS A 213 -1.29 -21.23 4.41
N ASN A 214 -2.39 -21.96 4.62
CA ASN A 214 -2.82 -23.01 3.71
C ASN A 214 -3.10 -22.48 2.29
N LEU A 215 -3.69 -21.28 2.15
CA LEU A 215 -3.92 -20.66 0.85
C LEU A 215 -2.61 -20.23 0.16
N ALA A 216 -1.65 -19.72 0.92
CA ALA A 216 -0.34 -19.37 0.39
C ALA A 216 0.41 -20.61 -0.11
N GLU A 217 0.42 -21.69 0.68
CA GLU A 217 0.98 -22.98 0.29
C GLU A 217 0.27 -23.57 -0.93
N TYR A 218 -1.07 -23.57 -0.94
CA TYR A 218 -1.88 -24.03 -2.08
C TYR A 218 -1.55 -23.28 -3.37
N LEU A 219 -1.41 -21.96 -3.32
CA LEU A 219 -1.05 -21.17 -4.51
C LEU A 219 0.36 -21.53 -4.98
N MET A 220 1.31 -21.68 -4.06
CA MET A 220 2.66 -22.09 -4.41
C MET A 220 2.66 -23.49 -5.04
N GLU A 221 1.94 -24.45 -4.48
CA GLU A 221 1.81 -25.81 -5.03
C GLU A 221 1.16 -25.81 -6.41
N LYS A 222 0.05 -25.09 -6.59
CA LYS A 222 -0.67 -24.96 -7.86
C LYS A 222 0.23 -24.53 -9.02
N TYR A 223 1.24 -23.70 -8.74
CA TYR A 223 2.20 -23.21 -9.74
C TYR A 223 3.57 -23.93 -9.69
N GLY A 224 3.65 -25.10 -9.04
CA GLY A 224 4.85 -25.94 -8.99
C GLY A 224 5.98 -25.40 -8.10
N LYS A 225 5.62 -24.64 -7.06
CA LYS A 225 6.53 -23.95 -6.12
C LYS A 225 6.29 -24.30 -4.66
N GLY A 226 5.57 -25.39 -4.34
CA GLY A 226 5.14 -25.74 -2.98
C GLY A 226 6.25 -25.69 -1.91
N ASN A 227 7.46 -26.18 -2.22
CA ASN A 227 8.59 -26.21 -1.27
C ASN A 227 9.40 -24.90 -1.20
N LYS A 228 8.98 -23.86 -1.91
CA LYS A 228 9.72 -22.59 -2.02
C LYS A 228 9.17 -21.52 -1.09
N ILE A 229 8.24 -21.80 -0.18
CA ILE A 229 7.78 -20.84 0.82
C ILE A 229 8.08 -21.36 2.22
N VAL A 230 8.73 -20.52 3.03
CA VAL A 230 9.00 -20.79 4.44
C VAL A 230 8.40 -19.66 5.26
N ILE A 231 7.54 -20.00 6.22
CA ILE A 231 6.84 -19.04 7.09
C ILE A 231 7.21 -19.35 8.54
N GLU A 232 7.96 -18.46 9.17
CA GLU A 232 8.44 -18.59 10.55
C GLU A 232 7.76 -17.55 11.43
N GLU A 233 7.19 -17.97 12.56
CA GLU A 233 6.71 -17.04 13.58
C GLU A 233 7.84 -16.73 14.55
N ILE A 234 8.20 -15.46 14.67
CA ILE A 234 9.24 -15.00 15.57
C ILE A 234 8.60 -14.84 16.95
N LYS A 235 8.90 -15.78 17.85
CA LYS A 235 8.58 -15.62 19.27
C LYS A 235 9.50 -14.53 19.83
N GLY A 236 8.89 -13.44 20.25
CA GLY A 236 9.56 -12.39 21.04
C GLY A 236 9.85 -12.87 22.46
#